data_AF-A0A3L9HXL3-F1
#
_entry.id   AF-A0A3L9HXL3-F1
#
_cell.length_a   1.000
_cell.length_b   1.000
_cell.length_c   1.000
_cell.angle_alpha   90.00
_cell.angle_beta   90.00
_cell.angle_gamma   90.00
#
_symmetry.space_group_name_H-M   'P 1'
#
loop_
_entity.id
_entity.type
_entity.pdbx_description
1 polymer ?
#
loop_
_entity_poly.entity_id
_entity_poly.type
_entity_poly.pdbx_seq_one_letter_code
_entity_poly.pdbx_strand_id
1 'polypeptide(L)'
;LLEKIVNYKDSPACKEKQQCSLVDGKNTFSAKYQQEPGVSGPLKVGNSLVDAFTLQYYEGFPMDQVAWGEIKSDQQWKVLSKLKNGYQDSLFTSPEVARNVAKPLVSYIDKALVTDRTSAPKITVLVGHDSNIASLLTALDFKPYQLHDQNERTPIGGKIVFQRWHDSKANRDLMKIEYVYQSAEQLRNADALTLQAPAQRVTLELSGCPIDANGFCPMDKFDSVLNEAVK
;
A
#
# COMPACT_ATOMS: atom_id res chain seq x y z
N LEU A 1 -3.40 17.49 15.57
CA LEU A 1 -4.72 17.35 14.90
C LEU A 1 -5.48 16.16 15.46
N LEU A 2 -4.98 14.93 15.32
CA LEU A 2 -5.64 13.72 15.81
C LEU A 2 -6.05 13.80 17.29
N GLU A 3 -5.17 14.29 18.17
CA GLU A 3 -5.48 14.44 19.60
C GLU A 3 -6.73 15.28 19.89
N LYS A 4 -6.99 16.31 19.06
CA LYS A 4 -8.17 17.16 19.20
C LYS A 4 -9.43 16.40 18.77
N ILE A 5 -9.36 15.71 17.63
CA ILE A 5 -10.47 14.90 17.08
C ILE A 5 -10.90 13.82 18.07
N VAL A 6 -9.95 13.13 18.71
CA VAL A 6 -10.27 12.00 19.61
C VAL A 6 -10.38 12.40 21.07
N ASN A 7 -10.35 13.71 21.36
CA ASN A 7 -10.27 14.26 22.71
C ASN A 7 -9.26 13.49 23.60
N TYR A 8 -8.03 13.31 23.11
CA TYR A 8 -7.06 12.37 23.66
C TYR A 8 -6.72 12.62 25.14
N LYS A 9 -6.76 13.89 25.57
CA LYS A 9 -6.51 14.32 26.95
C LYS A 9 -7.52 13.71 27.94
N ASP A 10 -8.74 13.43 27.48
CA ASP A 10 -9.78 12.81 28.30
C ASP A 10 -9.80 11.27 28.23
N SER A 11 -8.93 10.67 27.41
CA SER A 11 -8.83 9.21 27.30
C SER A 11 -8.24 8.56 28.56
N PRO A 12 -8.55 7.27 28.82
CA PRO A 12 -7.90 6.50 29.88
C PRO A 12 -6.36 6.47 29.75
N ALA A 13 -5.82 6.53 28.52
CA ALA A 13 -4.38 6.57 28.31
C ALA A 13 -3.72 7.80 28.96
N CYS A 14 -4.36 8.97 28.86
CA CYS A 14 -3.87 10.18 29.53
C CYS A 14 -4.21 10.16 31.03
N LYS A 15 -5.48 9.93 31.39
CA LYS A 15 -5.95 10.06 32.79
C LYS A 15 -5.37 9.03 33.74
N GLU A 16 -5.16 7.79 33.27
CA GLU A 16 -4.73 6.68 34.12
C GLU A 16 -3.24 6.37 33.92
N LYS A 17 -2.76 6.39 32.67
CA LYS A 17 -1.39 5.98 32.32
C LYS A 17 -0.43 7.16 32.10
N GLN A 18 -0.89 8.40 32.26
CA GLN A 18 -0.09 9.62 32.08
C GLN A 18 0.51 9.77 30.67
N GLN A 19 -0.08 9.10 29.67
CA GLN A 19 0.30 9.20 28.26
C GLN A 19 -0.57 10.27 27.58
N CYS A 20 -0.19 11.54 27.73
CA CYS A 20 -1.05 12.67 27.36
C CYS A 20 -0.65 13.41 26.07
N SER A 21 0.46 13.02 25.44
CA SER A 21 0.94 13.63 24.18
C SER A 21 1.30 12.53 23.18
N LEU A 22 0.59 12.50 22.04
CA LEU A 22 0.94 11.69 20.88
C LEU A 22 2.16 12.23 20.14
N VAL A 23 2.48 13.53 20.31
CA VAL A 23 3.63 14.16 19.66
C VAL A 23 4.93 13.86 20.40
N ASP A 24 4.92 13.97 21.73
CA ASP A 24 6.12 13.81 22.56
C ASP A 24 6.32 12.35 23.02
N GLY A 25 5.32 11.50 22.82
CA GLY A 25 5.38 10.10 23.22
C GLY A 25 6.44 9.32 22.42
N LYS A 26 7.12 8.40 23.10
CA LYS A 26 8.19 7.59 22.51
C LYS A 26 7.61 6.38 21.76
N ASN A 27 8.09 6.15 20.55
CA ASN A 27 7.84 4.91 19.82
C ASN A 27 8.96 3.90 20.08
N THR A 28 8.59 2.64 20.26
CA THR A 28 9.51 1.50 20.37
C THR A 28 9.18 0.50 19.28
N PHE A 29 10.14 0.27 18.37
CA PHE A 29 10.01 -0.71 17.30
C PHE A 29 10.46 -2.10 17.75
N SER A 30 9.89 -3.15 17.15
CA SER A 30 10.25 -4.54 17.42
C SER A 30 10.29 -5.36 16.13
N ALA A 31 11.25 -6.27 16.02
CA ALA A 31 11.36 -7.23 14.93
C ALA A 31 11.69 -8.61 15.51
N LYS A 32 10.68 -9.27 16.09
CA LYS A 32 10.84 -10.59 16.69
C LYS A 32 10.80 -11.67 15.59
N TYR A 33 11.59 -12.72 15.76
CA TYR A 33 11.59 -13.85 14.83
C TYR A 33 10.19 -14.44 14.66
N GLN A 34 9.81 -14.72 13.40
CA GLN A 34 8.49 -15.24 13.00
C GLN A 34 7.28 -14.37 13.41
N GLN A 35 7.50 -13.08 13.68
CA GLN A 35 6.42 -12.12 13.91
C GLN A 35 6.57 -10.94 12.95
N GLU A 36 5.47 -10.23 12.73
CA GLU A 36 5.53 -8.98 11.98
C GLU A 36 6.45 -7.96 12.67
N PRO A 37 7.15 -7.12 11.89
CA PRO A 37 7.72 -5.90 12.44
C PRO A 37 6.59 -5.09 13.09
N GLY A 38 6.86 -4.57 14.29
CA GLY A 38 5.85 -3.92 15.11
C GLY A 38 6.33 -2.61 15.69
N VAL A 39 5.38 -1.78 16.13
CA VAL A 39 5.63 -0.56 16.89
C VAL A 39 4.69 -0.48 18.07
N SER A 40 5.23 -0.05 19.21
CA SER A 40 4.48 0.36 20.39
C SER A 40 4.68 1.86 20.60
N GLY A 41 3.63 2.58 21.00
CA GLY A 41 3.67 4.03 21.21
C GLY A 41 2.69 4.80 20.33
N PRO A 42 2.83 6.13 20.25
CA PRO A 42 1.89 7.01 19.56
C PRO A 42 1.66 6.69 18.08
N LEU A 43 2.65 6.15 17.37
CA LEU A 43 2.50 5.79 15.95
C LEU A 43 1.46 4.69 15.77
N LYS A 44 1.42 3.70 16.68
CA LYS A 44 0.40 2.65 16.66
C LYS A 44 -0.98 3.22 16.93
N VAL A 45 -1.12 4.09 17.93
CA VAL A 45 -2.39 4.76 18.26
C VAL A 45 -2.88 5.59 17.07
N GLY A 46 -1.97 6.34 16.44
CA GLY A 46 -2.23 7.12 15.25
C GLY A 46 -2.74 6.28 14.08
N ASN A 47 -2.04 5.21 13.75
CA ASN A 47 -2.46 4.26 12.72
C ASN A 47 -3.83 3.66 13.03
N SER A 48 -4.01 3.06 14.22
CA SER A 48 -5.25 2.36 14.56
C SER A 48 -6.48 3.25 14.51
N LEU A 49 -6.38 4.50 15.00
CA LEU A 49 -7.51 5.44 14.95
C LEU A 49 -7.81 5.92 13.53
N VAL A 50 -6.77 6.30 12.78
CA VAL A 50 -6.95 6.82 11.42
C VAL A 50 -7.44 5.73 10.47
N ASP A 51 -6.98 4.49 10.64
CA ASP A 51 -7.47 3.33 9.91
C ASP A 51 -8.96 3.09 10.19
N ALA A 52 -9.38 3.13 11.46
CA ALA A 52 -10.79 3.05 11.83
C ALA A 52 -11.63 4.16 11.18
N PHE A 53 -11.16 5.41 11.18
CA PHE A 53 -11.87 6.52 10.53
C PHE A 53 -11.96 6.33 9.01
N THR A 54 -10.88 5.87 8.40
CA THR A 54 -10.81 5.61 6.95
C THR A 54 -11.82 4.52 6.56
N LEU A 55 -11.90 3.44 7.32
CA LEU A 55 -12.87 2.36 7.09
C LEU A 55 -14.32 2.80 7.34
N GLN A 56 -14.60 3.60 8.38
CA GLN A 56 -15.92 4.20 8.59
C GLN A 56 -16.36 5.02 7.36
N TYR A 57 -15.43 5.79 6.79
CA TYR A 57 -15.71 6.59 5.60
C TYR A 57 -16.07 5.71 4.40
N TYR A 58 -15.31 4.65 4.13
CA TYR A 58 -15.58 3.75 3.00
C TYR A 58 -16.83 2.90 3.19
N GLU A 59 -17.13 2.48 4.42
CA GLU A 59 -18.35 1.73 4.75
C GLU A 59 -19.63 2.58 4.61
N GLY A 60 -19.50 3.87 4.26
CA GLY A 60 -20.65 4.73 4.00
C GLY A 60 -21.36 5.19 5.26
N PHE A 61 -20.70 5.14 6.43
CA PHE A 61 -21.27 5.69 7.66
C PHE A 61 -21.71 7.14 7.43
N PRO A 62 -22.83 7.59 8.03
CA PRO A 62 -23.17 9.00 8.10
C PRO A 62 -21.98 9.83 8.59
N MET A 63 -21.78 11.03 8.03
CA MET A 63 -20.55 11.80 8.30
C MET A 63 -20.38 12.18 9.78
N ASP A 64 -21.47 12.30 10.54
CA ASP A 64 -21.47 12.49 11.99
C ASP A 64 -21.00 11.26 12.79
N GLN A 65 -20.94 10.08 12.16
CA GLN A 65 -20.41 8.86 12.78
C GLN A 65 -18.97 8.56 12.34
N VAL A 66 -18.52 9.09 11.20
CA VAL A 66 -17.12 9.03 10.77
C VAL A 66 -16.30 9.96 11.64
N ALA A 67 -15.47 9.38 12.54
CA ALA A 67 -14.71 10.15 13.54
C ALA A 67 -15.57 11.19 14.28
N TRP A 68 -16.82 10.84 14.58
CA TRP A 68 -17.81 11.72 15.24
C TRP A 68 -18.08 13.06 14.50
N GLY A 69 -17.86 13.13 13.19
CA GLY A 69 -18.04 14.36 12.40
C GLY A 69 -16.92 15.40 12.57
N GLU A 70 -15.82 15.04 13.21
CA GLU A 70 -14.71 15.96 13.50
C GLU A 70 -13.74 16.15 12.32
N ILE A 71 -13.75 15.24 11.34
CA ILE A 71 -12.99 15.39 10.09
C ILE A 71 -13.87 16.08 9.04
N LYS A 72 -13.54 17.34 8.72
CA LYS A 72 -14.40 18.27 7.97
C LYS A 72 -13.83 18.67 6.61
N SER A 73 -12.63 18.22 6.26
CA SER A 73 -11.96 18.62 5.02
C SER A 73 -10.97 17.58 4.52
N ASP A 74 -10.76 17.56 3.21
CA ASP A 74 -9.77 16.69 2.55
C ASP A 74 -8.35 16.96 3.04
N GLN A 75 -8.06 18.21 3.41
CA GLN A 75 -6.76 18.55 3.98
C GLN A 75 -6.54 17.90 5.35
N GLN A 76 -7.58 17.78 6.19
CA GLN A 76 -7.48 17.03 7.45
C GLN A 76 -7.26 15.55 7.16
N TRP A 77 -8.01 14.95 6.21
CA TRP A 77 -7.78 13.58 5.77
C TRP A 77 -6.34 13.34 5.33
N LYS A 78 -5.82 14.21 4.46
CA LYS A 78 -4.45 14.11 3.94
C LYS A 78 -3.37 14.25 5.02
N VAL A 79 -3.62 15.00 6.09
CA VAL A 79 -2.69 15.11 7.22
C VAL A 79 -2.80 13.88 8.13
N LEU A 80 -4.02 13.41 8.41
CA LEU A 80 -4.26 12.24 9.26
C LEU A 80 -3.75 10.95 8.60
N SER A 81 -3.99 10.76 7.31
CA SER A 81 -3.56 9.57 6.55
C SER A 81 -2.05 9.38 6.56
N LYS A 82 -1.25 10.43 6.80
CA LYS A 82 0.19 10.31 7.01
C LYS A 82 0.55 9.42 8.20
N LEU A 83 -0.29 9.33 9.23
CA LEU A 83 -0.06 8.44 10.37
C LEU A 83 -0.24 6.97 9.96
N LYS A 84 -1.28 6.66 9.17
CA LYS A 84 -1.51 5.32 8.61
C LYS A 84 -0.41 4.93 7.63
N ASN A 85 -0.14 5.79 6.65
CA ASN A 85 0.89 5.56 5.64
C ASN A 85 2.29 5.47 6.28
N GLY A 86 2.62 6.38 7.20
CA GLY A 86 3.90 6.38 7.91
C GLY A 86 4.08 5.18 8.84
N TYR A 87 3.01 4.65 9.43
CA TYR A 87 3.06 3.38 10.16
C TYR A 87 3.45 2.23 9.24
N GLN A 88 2.79 2.09 8.10
CA GLN A 88 3.11 1.06 7.11
C GLN A 88 4.53 1.22 6.58
N ASP A 89 4.94 2.45 6.24
CA ASP A 89 6.28 2.75 5.77
C ASP A 89 7.33 2.33 6.82
N SER A 90 7.13 2.71 8.08
CA SER A 90 8.08 2.41 9.16
C SER A 90 8.27 0.90 9.41
N LEU A 91 7.22 0.11 9.19
CA LEU A 91 7.26 -1.34 9.47
C LEU A 91 7.66 -2.17 8.26
N PHE A 92 7.28 -1.78 7.04
CA PHE A 92 7.37 -2.64 5.87
C PHE A 92 8.17 -2.07 4.71
N THR A 93 8.58 -0.80 4.73
CA THR A 93 9.29 -0.17 3.60
C THR A 93 10.74 0.18 3.90
N SER A 94 11.32 -0.30 5.01
CA SER A 94 12.78 -0.28 5.15
C SER A 94 13.38 -1.39 4.29
N PRO A 95 14.46 -1.14 3.52
CA PRO A 95 14.97 -2.09 2.53
C PRO A 95 15.27 -3.49 3.09
N GLU A 96 15.93 -3.55 4.25
CA GLU A 96 16.31 -4.82 4.88
C GLU A 96 15.11 -5.61 5.39
N VAL A 97 14.13 -4.92 6.00
CA VAL A 97 12.90 -5.59 6.47
C VAL A 97 12.08 -6.04 5.27
N ALA A 98 11.85 -5.17 4.29
CA ALA A 98 11.09 -5.46 3.09
C ALA A 98 11.62 -6.70 2.36
N ARG A 99 12.94 -6.75 2.11
CA ARG A 99 13.61 -7.90 1.46
C ARG A 99 13.35 -9.20 2.21
N ASN A 100 13.42 -9.18 3.54
CA ASN A 100 13.20 -10.38 4.34
C ASN A 100 11.71 -10.79 4.40
N VAL A 101 10.81 -9.86 4.71
CA VAL A 101 9.39 -10.17 4.93
C VAL A 101 8.64 -10.45 3.63
N ALA A 102 9.04 -9.84 2.51
CA ALA A 102 8.44 -10.07 1.20
C ALA A 102 9.00 -11.31 0.48
N LYS A 103 10.08 -11.92 0.98
CA LYS A 103 10.80 -13.02 0.32
C LYS A 103 9.86 -14.11 -0.24
N PRO A 104 8.88 -14.66 0.51
CA PRO A 104 8.01 -15.69 -0.04
C PRO A 104 7.17 -15.21 -1.23
N LEU A 105 6.69 -13.96 -1.20
CA LEU A 105 5.89 -13.38 -2.26
C LEU A 105 6.74 -13.04 -3.48
N VAL A 106 7.94 -12.49 -3.28
CA VAL A 106 8.92 -12.24 -4.34
C VAL A 106 9.28 -13.55 -5.05
N SER A 107 9.60 -14.60 -4.31
CA SER A 107 9.88 -15.93 -4.87
C SER A 107 8.68 -16.51 -5.63
N TYR A 108 7.46 -16.30 -5.14
CA TYR A 108 6.26 -16.74 -5.86
C TYR A 108 6.09 -16.01 -7.19
N ILE A 109 6.27 -14.68 -7.20
CA ILE A 109 6.13 -13.85 -8.41
C ILE A 109 7.24 -14.18 -9.41
N ASP A 110 8.49 -14.32 -8.97
CA ASP A 110 9.59 -14.79 -9.80
C ASP A 110 9.25 -16.15 -10.45
N LYS A 111 8.75 -17.10 -9.65
CA LYS A 111 8.33 -18.40 -10.16
C LYS A 111 7.27 -18.27 -11.25
N ALA A 112 6.19 -17.55 -10.96
CA ALA A 112 5.05 -17.46 -11.86
C ALA A 112 5.34 -16.65 -13.15
N LEU A 113 6.18 -15.62 -13.07
CA LEU A 113 6.41 -14.69 -14.18
C LEU A 113 7.73 -14.93 -14.92
N VAL A 114 8.72 -15.54 -14.27
CA VAL A 114 10.09 -15.69 -14.79
C VAL A 114 10.45 -17.17 -15.01
N THR A 115 10.57 -17.97 -13.95
CA THR A 115 11.20 -19.31 -14.04
C THR A 115 10.24 -20.39 -14.55
N ASP A 116 8.98 -20.40 -14.11
CA ASP A 116 7.94 -21.35 -14.54
C ASP A 116 6.89 -20.69 -15.45
N ARG A 117 7.29 -19.63 -16.16
CA ARG A 117 6.38 -18.76 -16.93
C ARG A 117 5.56 -19.45 -18.03
N THR A 118 5.98 -20.65 -18.45
CA THR A 118 5.36 -21.46 -19.51
C THR A 118 4.29 -22.42 -18.97
N SER A 119 4.39 -22.80 -17.70
CA SER A 119 3.42 -23.66 -17.00
C SER A 119 2.46 -22.85 -16.12
N ALA A 120 2.78 -21.59 -15.85
CA ALA A 120 1.92 -20.67 -15.11
C ALA A 120 0.58 -20.42 -15.84
N PRO A 121 -0.54 -20.31 -15.09
CA PRO A 121 -1.83 -19.94 -15.69
C PRO A 121 -1.77 -18.52 -16.26
N LYS A 122 -2.61 -18.25 -17.27
CA LYS A 122 -2.68 -16.92 -17.92
C LYS A 122 -3.02 -15.79 -16.95
N ILE A 123 -3.81 -16.10 -15.91
CA ILE A 123 -4.25 -15.14 -14.90
C ILE A 123 -4.07 -15.80 -13.53
N THR A 124 -3.40 -15.10 -12.64
CA THR A 124 -3.24 -15.46 -11.23
C THR A 124 -3.77 -14.32 -10.38
N VAL A 125 -4.53 -14.63 -9.33
CA VAL A 125 -5.00 -13.65 -8.34
C VAL A 125 -4.46 -14.07 -6.98
N LEU A 126 -3.60 -13.22 -6.42
CA LEU A 126 -3.11 -13.36 -5.04
C LEU A 126 -3.82 -12.32 -4.19
N VAL A 127 -4.55 -12.78 -3.18
CA VAL A 127 -5.23 -11.91 -2.21
C VAL A 127 -4.42 -11.94 -0.93
N GLY A 128 -3.86 -10.80 -0.56
CA GLY A 128 -3.05 -10.62 0.63
C GLY A 128 -3.40 -9.33 1.36
N HIS A 129 -2.42 -8.79 2.06
CA HIS A 129 -2.54 -7.60 2.90
C HIS A 129 -1.76 -6.42 2.32
N ASP A 130 -2.08 -5.24 2.83
CA ASP A 130 -1.39 -3.99 2.55
C ASP A 130 0.12 -4.07 2.86
N SER A 131 0.49 -4.78 3.92
CA SER A 131 1.87 -5.11 4.30
C SER A 131 2.60 -5.92 3.24
N ASN A 132 1.91 -6.85 2.54
CA ASN A 132 2.49 -7.60 1.44
C ASN A 132 2.80 -6.69 0.26
N ILE A 133 1.88 -5.78 -0.10
CA ILE A 133 2.08 -4.83 -1.19
C ILE A 133 3.22 -3.86 -0.86
N ALA A 134 3.22 -3.28 0.35
CA ALA A 134 4.24 -2.33 0.79
C ALA A 134 5.65 -2.94 0.75
N SER A 135 5.81 -4.11 1.37
CA SER A 135 7.10 -4.81 1.40
C SER A 135 7.52 -5.33 0.03
N LEU A 136 6.59 -5.84 -0.80
CA LEU A 136 6.88 -6.27 -2.17
C LEU A 136 7.41 -5.12 -3.03
N LEU A 137 6.74 -3.96 -3.00
CA LEU A 137 7.13 -2.79 -3.80
C LEU A 137 8.52 -2.29 -3.39
N THR A 138 8.85 -2.30 -2.10
CA THR A 138 10.19 -1.94 -1.63
C THR A 138 11.22 -3.01 -1.97
N ALA A 139 10.91 -4.30 -1.79
CA ALA A 139 11.84 -5.40 -2.06
C ALA A 139 12.24 -5.48 -3.54
N LEU A 140 11.36 -5.05 -4.44
CA LEU A 140 11.62 -4.98 -5.89
C LEU A 140 12.14 -3.61 -6.36
N ASP A 141 12.43 -2.68 -5.43
CA ASP A 141 12.96 -1.35 -5.72
C ASP A 141 12.11 -0.57 -6.74
N PHE A 142 10.81 -0.49 -6.48
CA PHE A 142 9.92 0.38 -7.24
C PHE A 142 10.24 1.85 -6.99
N LYS A 143 10.19 2.67 -8.06
CA LYS A 143 10.26 4.12 -7.94
C LYS A 143 9.07 4.65 -7.12
N PRO A 144 9.24 5.80 -6.43
CA PRO A 144 8.14 6.43 -5.72
C PRO A 144 6.95 6.72 -6.64
N TYR A 145 5.74 6.44 -6.15
CA TYR A 145 4.49 6.69 -6.85
C TYR A 145 3.53 7.49 -5.98
N GLN A 146 2.53 8.07 -6.62
CA GLN A 146 1.40 8.73 -5.96
C GLN A 146 0.11 8.27 -6.62
N LEU A 147 -0.86 7.89 -5.79
CA LEU A 147 -2.20 7.52 -6.24
C LEU A 147 -3.07 8.77 -6.21
N HIS A 148 -3.78 9.03 -7.30
CA HIS A 148 -4.75 10.12 -7.37
C HIS A 148 -6.05 9.67 -6.70
N ASP A 149 -6.81 10.64 -6.19
CA ASP A 149 -8.14 10.41 -5.59
C ASP A 149 -8.15 9.40 -4.43
N GLN A 150 -7.00 9.23 -3.76
CA GLN A 150 -6.79 8.26 -2.70
C GLN A 150 -5.78 8.77 -1.67
N ASN A 151 -6.11 8.60 -0.38
CA ASN A 151 -5.30 9.02 0.75
C ASN A 151 -4.33 7.93 1.23
N GLU A 152 -4.64 6.66 0.96
CA GLU A 152 -3.82 5.51 1.31
C GLU A 152 -2.77 5.22 0.23
N ARG A 153 -1.55 4.83 0.63
CA ARG A 153 -0.52 4.35 -0.31
C ARG A 153 -0.86 2.96 -0.85
N THR A 154 -1.55 2.16 -0.04
CA THR A 154 -2.02 0.81 -0.36
C THR A 154 -3.54 0.76 -0.14
N PRO A 155 -4.34 1.18 -1.15
CA PRO A 155 -5.77 1.37 -0.99
C PRO A 155 -6.49 0.06 -0.69
N ILE A 156 -7.57 0.13 0.08
CA ILE A 156 -8.48 -1.00 0.24
C ILE A 156 -8.95 -1.52 -1.14
N GLY A 157 -8.88 -2.83 -1.34
CA GLY A 157 -9.23 -3.47 -2.62
C GLY A 157 -8.27 -3.16 -3.77
N GLY A 158 -7.21 -2.39 -3.56
CA GLY A 158 -6.20 -2.07 -4.56
C GLY A 158 -5.38 -3.28 -4.99
N LYS A 159 -4.90 -3.29 -6.24
CA LYS A 159 -4.18 -4.41 -6.85
C LYS A 159 -2.96 -3.91 -7.62
N ILE A 160 -1.82 -4.57 -7.43
CA ILE A 160 -0.66 -4.44 -8.31
C ILE A 160 -0.81 -5.49 -9.41
N VAL A 161 -0.96 -5.04 -10.65
CA VAL A 161 -1.22 -5.89 -11.81
C VAL A 161 0.02 -5.92 -12.70
N PHE A 162 0.78 -7.02 -12.63
CA PHE A 162 1.87 -7.33 -13.54
C PHE A 162 1.31 -7.91 -14.84
N GLN A 163 1.74 -7.37 -15.98
CA GLN A 163 1.20 -7.71 -17.29
C GLN A 163 2.34 -8.01 -18.25
N ARG A 164 2.42 -9.25 -18.72
CA ARG A 164 3.32 -9.62 -19.81
C ARG A 164 2.63 -9.41 -21.15
N TRP A 165 3.21 -8.56 -21.98
CA TRP A 165 2.75 -8.23 -23.33
C TRP A 165 3.73 -8.76 -24.36
N HIS A 166 3.23 -9.14 -25.53
CA HIS A 166 4.05 -9.50 -26.68
C HIS A 166 3.85 -8.47 -27.79
N ASP A 167 4.91 -7.74 -28.13
CA ASP A 167 4.95 -6.81 -29.27
C ASP A 167 5.26 -7.58 -30.54
N SER A 168 4.22 -7.91 -31.31
CA SER A 168 4.34 -8.65 -32.57
C SER A 168 5.15 -7.92 -33.66
N LYS A 169 5.26 -6.58 -33.61
CA LYS A 169 5.98 -5.82 -34.63
C LYS A 169 7.49 -5.93 -34.46
N ALA A 170 7.95 -5.88 -33.21
CA ALA A 170 9.37 -6.02 -32.86
C ALA A 170 9.74 -7.43 -32.38
N ASN A 171 8.76 -8.35 -32.31
CA ASN A 171 8.90 -9.72 -31.81
C ASN A 171 9.61 -9.79 -30.46
N ARG A 172 9.10 -9.03 -29.47
CA ARG A 172 9.70 -8.93 -28.13
C ARG A 172 8.64 -8.92 -27.04
N ASP A 173 9.00 -9.43 -25.88
CA ASP A 173 8.15 -9.39 -24.69
C ASP A 173 8.42 -8.15 -23.85
N LEU A 174 7.35 -7.62 -23.25
CA LEU A 174 7.35 -6.41 -22.45
C LEU A 174 6.58 -6.67 -21.14
N MET A 175 6.98 -5.96 -20.08
CA MET A 175 6.25 -5.89 -18.82
C MET A 175 5.59 -4.53 -18.67
N LYS A 176 4.33 -4.52 -18.23
CA LYS A 176 3.64 -3.32 -17.74
C LYS A 176 3.08 -3.60 -16.35
N ILE A 177 3.31 -2.68 -15.42
CA ILE A 177 2.85 -2.82 -14.04
C ILE A 177 1.94 -1.64 -13.73
N GLU A 178 0.74 -1.92 -13.27
CA GLU A 178 -0.23 -0.89 -12.90
C GLU A 178 -0.77 -1.14 -11.50
N TYR A 179 -0.93 -0.06 -10.74
CA TYR A 179 -1.78 -0.04 -9.56
C TYR A 179 -3.22 0.24 -10.02
N VAL A 180 -4.11 -0.73 -9.86
CA VAL A 180 -5.55 -0.59 -10.15
C VAL A 180 -6.34 -0.58 -8.85
N TYR A 181 -7.13 0.47 -8.61
CA TYR A 181 -7.79 0.71 -7.33
C TYR A 181 -9.05 1.58 -7.48
N GLN A 182 -9.90 1.61 -6.46
CA GLN A 182 -11.02 2.57 -6.38
C GLN A 182 -10.56 3.84 -5.68
N SER A 183 -11.06 4.99 -6.14
CA SER A 183 -10.93 6.25 -5.40
C SER A 183 -11.69 6.19 -4.07
N ALA A 184 -11.39 7.12 -3.16
CA ALA A 184 -12.10 7.22 -1.88
C ALA A 184 -13.62 7.40 -2.07
N GLU A 185 -14.04 8.17 -3.09
CA GLU A 185 -15.44 8.35 -3.43
C GLU A 185 -16.05 7.09 -4.06
N GLN A 186 -15.36 6.42 -4.99
CA GLN A 186 -15.84 5.16 -5.58
C GLN A 186 -16.07 4.07 -4.53
N LEU A 187 -15.24 4.05 -3.48
CA LEU A 187 -15.42 3.15 -2.34
C LEU A 187 -16.66 3.53 -1.54
N ARG A 188 -16.74 4.78 -1.08
CA ARG A 188 -17.84 5.26 -0.23
C ARG A 188 -19.21 5.19 -0.90
N ASN A 189 -19.27 5.51 -2.19
CA ASN A 189 -20.52 5.54 -2.95
C ASN A 189 -20.90 4.16 -3.51
N ALA A 190 -20.01 3.17 -3.41
CA ALA A 190 -20.14 1.86 -4.03
C ALA A 190 -20.43 1.96 -5.55
N ASP A 191 -19.68 2.83 -6.24
CA ASP A 191 -19.89 3.10 -7.67
C ASP A 191 -19.69 1.82 -8.49
N ALA A 192 -20.61 1.57 -9.44
CA ALA A 192 -20.49 0.46 -10.37
C ALA A 192 -19.34 0.70 -11.36
N LEU A 193 -18.29 -0.13 -11.29
CA LEU A 193 -17.12 0.00 -12.14
C LEU A 193 -17.32 -0.67 -13.49
N THR A 194 -17.08 0.09 -14.57
CA THR A 194 -17.22 -0.36 -15.97
C THR A 194 -16.06 0.18 -16.81
N LEU A 195 -15.99 -0.13 -18.11
CA LEU A 195 -14.98 0.50 -18.97
C LEU A 195 -15.24 2.00 -19.18
N GLN A 196 -16.50 2.44 -19.06
CA GLN A 196 -16.91 3.85 -19.18
C GLN A 196 -16.72 4.62 -17.86
N ALA A 197 -16.86 3.93 -16.73
CA ALA A 197 -16.57 4.45 -15.39
C ALA A 197 -15.52 3.54 -14.71
N PRO A 198 -14.24 3.64 -15.13
CA PRO A 198 -13.22 2.68 -14.71
C PRO A 198 -12.75 2.88 -13.27
N ALA A 199 -12.14 1.83 -12.74
CA ALA A 199 -11.23 1.97 -11.61
C ALA A 199 -10.08 2.93 -11.96
N GLN A 200 -9.52 3.56 -10.94
CA GLN A 200 -8.31 4.39 -11.06
C GLN A 200 -7.11 3.50 -11.44
N ARG A 201 -6.17 4.05 -12.21
CA ARG A 201 -4.98 3.33 -12.68
C ARG A 201 -3.75 4.24 -12.63
N VAL A 202 -2.67 3.75 -12.01
CA VAL A 202 -1.36 4.40 -12.03
C VAL A 202 -0.33 3.41 -12.55
N THR A 203 0.40 3.77 -13.60
CA THR A 203 1.53 2.93 -14.06
C THR A 203 2.68 3.06 -13.08
N LEU A 204 3.24 1.93 -12.67
CA LEU A 204 4.37 1.84 -11.76
C LEU A 204 5.66 1.53 -12.52
N GLU A 205 6.80 1.89 -11.94
CA GLU A 205 8.11 1.70 -12.54
C GLU A 205 9.07 1.06 -11.54
N LEU A 206 9.82 0.06 -11.99
CA LEU A 206 10.94 -0.53 -11.25
C LEU A 206 12.21 0.27 -11.58
N SER A 207 13.06 0.57 -10.59
CA SER A 207 14.35 1.22 -10.83
C SER A 207 15.23 0.45 -11.83
N GLY A 208 15.21 -0.89 -11.75
CA GLY A 208 15.94 -1.78 -12.64
C GLY A 208 15.26 -2.10 -13.98
N CYS A 209 14.02 -1.63 -14.21
CA CYS A 209 13.27 -1.85 -15.46
C CYS A 209 12.63 -0.54 -15.94
N PRO A 210 13.42 0.37 -16.55
CA PRO A 210 12.92 1.65 -17.01
C PRO A 210 11.80 1.49 -18.04
N ILE A 211 10.74 2.28 -17.89
CA ILE A 211 9.57 2.24 -18.77
C ILE A 211 9.72 3.20 -19.96
N ASP A 212 9.12 2.85 -21.09
CA ASP A 212 8.97 3.72 -22.26
C ASP A 212 7.79 4.71 -22.09
N ALA A 213 7.55 5.55 -23.10
CA ALA A 213 6.48 6.55 -23.10
C ALA A 213 5.06 5.96 -22.93
N ASN A 214 4.88 4.66 -23.18
CA ASN A 214 3.60 3.95 -23.05
C ASN A 214 3.52 3.13 -21.74
N GLY A 215 4.56 3.18 -20.91
CA GLY A 215 4.62 2.49 -19.62
C GLY A 215 5.08 1.04 -19.69
N PHE A 216 5.76 0.63 -20.76
CA PHE A 216 6.30 -0.72 -20.90
C PHE A 216 7.79 -0.75 -20.60
N CYS A 217 8.26 -1.77 -19.87
CA CYS A 217 9.68 -2.06 -19.73
C CYS A 217 10.04 -3.40 -20.42
N PRO A 218 11.26 -3.57 -20.93
CA PRO A 218 11.70 -4.83 -21.55
C PRO A 218 11.63 -6.02 -20.58
N MET A 219 11.11 -7.16 -21.05
CA MET A 219 10.92 -8.34 -20.18
C MET A 219 12.24 -8.91 -19.63
N ASP A 220 13.36 -8.79 -20.35
CA ASP A 220 14.69 -9.22 -19.91
C ASP A 220 15.20 -8.42 -18.70
N LYS A 221 14.87 -7.13 -18.64
CA LYS A 221 15.17 -6.26 -17.49
C LYS A 221 14.32 -6.64 -16.28
N PHE A 222 13.03 -6.90 -16.49
CA PHE A 222 12.15 -7.39 -15.43
C PHE A 222 12.65 -8.73 -14.87
N ASP A 223 12.97 -9.68 -15.75
CA ASP A 223 13.51 -10.98 -15.38
C ASP A 223 14.78 -10.83 -14.53
N SER A 224 15.67 -9.89 -14.89
CA SER A 224 16.89 -9.61 -14.13
C SER A 224 16.58 -9.08 -12.72
N VAL A 225 15.59 -8.19 -12.58
CA VAL A 225 15.17 -7.65 -11.27
C VAL A 225 14.66 -8.76 -10.36
N LEU A 226 13.78 -9.63 -10.85
CA LEU A 226 13.18 -10.68 -10.03
C LEU A 226 14.19 -11.76 -9.63
N ASN A 227 15.04 -12.20 -10.58
CA ASN A 227 16.11 -13.15 -10.29
C ASN A 227 17.11 -12.62 -9.26
N GLU A 228 17.41 -11.31 -9.26
CA GLU A 228 18.29 -10.70 -8.27
C GLU A 228 17.59 -10.55 -6.91
N ALA A 229 16.29 -10.25 -6.89
CA ALA A 229 15.53 -10.07 -5.65
C ALA A 229 15.31 -11.38 -4.87
N VAL A 230 15.42 -12.54 -5.51
CA VAL A 230 15.27 -13.87 -4.86
C VAL A 230 16.59 -14.38 -4.26
N LYS A 231 17.74 -13.83 -4.64
CA LYS A 231 19.05 -14.19 -4.08
C LYS A 231 19.19 -13.73 -2.63
#